data_AF-A0A946EKJ2-F1
#
_entry.id   AF-A0A946EKJ2-F1
#
_cell.length_a   1.000
_cell.length_b   1.000
_cell.length_c   1.000
_cell.angle_alpha   90.00
_cell.angle_beta   90.00
_cell.angle_gamma   90.00
#
_symmetry.space_group_name_H-M   'P 1'
#
loop_
_entity.id
_entity.type
_entity.pdbx_description
1 polymer ?
#
loop_
_entity_poly.entity_id
_entity_poly.type
_entity_poly.pdbx_seq_one_letter_code
_entity_poly.pdbx_strand_id
1 'polypeptide(L)'
;MTNKITFKKVDIAHKEIIFSWLAEPHVQEFWDNTQGHKDDILNFMSGRKEPSNYCDGKYIYWISLASGKPYAMLMTIQATIKDDIGELRLSHLSKTGHTYGLDYMIGSTEYLGKGYGAKTLVEFVEFFRYEFDEKADTFLIDPASDNPRAKRVYEKAGFKHIADFVMSGDCSGSGKPHHLLIKQFPPIVNLVTASIDDYPLIQNMARFYVYDMSKECGYISEEWCLPPDGLFESFDFKSYFEEDSRQAYLVKVYSEVAGFVLLNKVTTEEKNDWNMGEFFILGKFQGKGIGKQVANQIWKNYPGLWEVSVIPENKLALKFWEHTIANYTNNTFKKETKIIDHNKDQPKRIIFTFDTHTESSAQPLFLDEKYREQADYVLDDNDFVKNLIHDLNDQQLVDLQKLYKQGWWSSKRTVDDCKKIVKNSSIIFGLVDHKKKLIAFSRVLTDYFLFSYVYDVLVDNEYQGLGLGRCLIEEIIHYPALQNVQNIELVCSKEMMRFYKKFGFSDSYGKSVSMRFVRGHK
;
A
#
# COMPACT_ATOMS: atom_id res chain seq x y z
N MET A 1 -20.96 19.23 8.18
CA MET A 1 -19.77 19.20 9.05
C MET A 1 -19.26 17.77 9.02
N THR A 2 -18.11 17.53 8.39
CA THR A 2 -17.53 16.19 8.34
C THR A 2 -17.06 15.80 9.74
N ASN A 3 -17.56 14.66 10.25
CA ASN A 3 -17.18 14.08 11.53
C ASN A 3 -15.71 13.64 11.49
N LYS A 4 -14.79 14.58 11.63
CA LYS A 4 -13.34 14.34 11.70
C LYS A 4 -13.04 13.61 13.01
N ILE A 5 -12.40 12.45 12.89
CA ILE A 5 -11.88 11.72 14.04
C ILE A 5 -10.43 12.17 14.26
N THR A 6 -10.05 12.36 15.51
CA THR A 6 -8.66 12.64 15.89
C THR A 6 -8.22 11.70 16.99
N PHE A 7 -6.94 11.37 17.01
CA PHE A 7 -6.35 10.43 17.95
C PHE A 7 -5.29 11.13 18.80
N LYS A 8 -5.23 10.77 20.08
CA LYS A 8 -4.22 11.24 21.02
C LYS A 8 -3.82 10.11 21.95
N LYS A 9 -2.62 10.16 22.50
CA LYS A 9 -2.29 9.31 23.67
C LYS A 9 -3.18 9.71 24.83
N VAL A 10 -3.59 8.71 25.61
CA VAL A 10 -4.35 8.90 26.84
C VAL A 10 -3.48 9.63 27.87
N ASP A 11 -4.09 10.57 28.59
CA ASP A 11 -3.46 11.33 29.68
C ASP A 11 -4.42 11.42 30.88
N ILE A 12 -3.98 12.07 31.96
CA ILE A 12 -4.73 12.16 33.21
C ILE A 12 -6.11 12.83 33.06
N ALA A 13 -6.29 13.73 32.08
CA ALA A 13 -7.57 14.40 31.85
C ALA A 13 -8.63 13.42 31.30
N HIS A 14 -8.21 12.27 30.78
CA HIS A 14 -9.09 11.24 30.25
C HIS A 14 -9.44 10.15 31.29
N LYS A 15 -8.90 10.22 32.51
CA LYS A 15 -9.10 9.20 33.55
C LYS A 15 -10.58 8.92 33.80
N GLU A 16 -11.34 9.96 34.14
CA GLU A 16 -12.74 9.81 34.55
C GLU A 16 -13.58 9.21 33.42
N ILE A 17 -13.42 9.70 32.19
CA ILE A 17 -14.20 9.24 31.04
C ILE A 17 -13.87 7.79 30.66
N ILE A 18 -12.58 7.41 30.64
CA ILE A 18 -12.18 6.03 30.34
C ILE A 18 -12.68 5.07 31.41
N PHE A 19 -12.57 5.45 32.69
CA PHE A 19 -13.00 4.60 33.80
C PHE A 19 -14.51 4.47 33.83
N SER A 20 -15.26 5.51 33.43
CA SER A 20 -16.70 5.40 33.22
C SER A 20 -17.04 4.42 32.08
N TRP A 21 -16.28 4.43 30.97
CA TRP A 21 -16.52 3.50 29.87
C TRP A 21 -16.21 2.06 30.25
N LEU A 22 -15.13 1.80 31.00
CA LEU A 22 -14.83 0.46 31.52
C LEU A 22 -15.90 -0.05 32.52
N ALA A 23 -16.70 0.86 33.09
CA ALA A 23 -17.83 0.51 33.93
C ALA A 23 -19.11 0.18 33.15
N GLU A 24 -19.18 0.49 31.85
CA GLU A 24 -20.37 0.27 31.03
C GLU A 24 -20.60 -1.22 30.73
N PRO A 25 -21.84 -1.74 30.82
CA PRO A 25 -22.13 -3.15 30.58
C PRO A 25 -21.67 -3.68 29.22
N HIS A 26 -21.85 -2.90 28.15
CA HIS A 26 -21.46 -3.32 26.79
C HIS A 26 -19.94 -3.33 26.55
N VAL A 27 -19.18 -2.70 27.45
CA VAL A 27 -17.72 -2.76 27.45
C VAL A 27 -17.28 -3.98 28.28
N GLN A 28 -17.77 -4.11 29.51
CA GLN A 28 -17.43 -5.22 30.42
C GLN A 28 -17.72 -6.61 29.84
N GLU A 29 -18.67 -6.71 28.90
CA GLU A 29 -18.98 -7.95 28.20
C GLU A 29 -17.76 -8.57 27.51
N PHE A 30 -16.85 -7.75 26.97
CA PHE A 30 -15.70 -8.22 26.17
C PHE A 30 -14.35 -7.61 26.56
N TRP A 31 -14.33 -6.60 27.42
CA TRP A 31 -13.12 -5.88 27.81
C TRP A 31 -12.71 -6.16 29.25
N ASP A 32 -11.39 -6.20 29.46
CA ASP A 32 -10.81 -6.34 30.79
C ASP A 32 -11.12 -5.11 31.65
N ASN A 33 -11.73 -5.34 32.82
CA ASN A 33 -12.05 -4.33 33.81
C ASN A 33 -11.40 -4.61 35.18
N THR A 34 -10.36 -5.46 35.21
CA THR A 34 -9.58 -5.79 36.40
C THR A 34 -8.87 -4.56 36.97
N GLN A 35 -8.51 -4.63 38.25
CA GLN A 35 -7.74 -3.56 38.88
C GLN A 35 -6.35 -3.42 38.25
N GLY A 36 -5.71 -4.54 37.86
CA GLY A 36 -4.41 -4.52 37.19
C GLY A 36 -4.43 -3.74 35.87
N HIS A 37 -5.46 -3.90 35.05
CA HIS A 37 -5.63 -3.10 33.83
C HIS A 37 -5.79 -1.60 34.14
N LYS A 38 -6.62 -1.26 35.14
CA LYS A 38 -6.83 0.14 35.56
C LYS A 38 -5.56 0.78 36.10
N ASP A 39 -4.78 0.02 36.87
CA ASP A 39 -3.50 0.48 37.40
C ASP A 39 -2.49 0.73 36.28
N ASP A 40 -2.44 -0.11 35.24
CA ASP A 40 -1.61 0.12 34.06
C ASP A 40 -1.99 1.39 33.31
N ILE A 41 -3.29 1.61 33.10
CA ILE A 41 -3.79 2.84 32.47
C ILE A 41 -3.37 4.07 33.27
N LEU A 42 -3.51 4.07 34.61
CA LEU A 42 -3.12 5.18 35.47
C LEU A 42 -1.61 5.42 35.46
N ASN A 43 -0.84 4.35 35.47
CA ASN A 43 0.60 4.40 35.39
C ASN A 43 1.03 5.00 34.02
N PHE A 44 0.42 4.56 32.92
CA PHE A 44 0.62 5.13 31.59
C PHE A 44 0.29 6.62 31.52
N MET A 45 -0.87 7.04 32.02
CA MET A 45 -1.28 8.46 32.09
C MET A 45 -0.28 9.33 32.86
N SER A 46 0.44 8.71 33.82
CA SER A 46 1.43 9.37 34.67
C SER A 46 2.86 9.30 34.11
N GLY A 47 3.02 8.79 32.88
CA GLY A 47 4.31 8.66 32.19
C GLY A 47 5.05 7.34 32.43
N ARG A 48 4.36 6.28 32.88
CA ARG A 48 4.92 4.97 33.29
C ARG A 48 6.10 5.09 34.26
N LYS A 49 5.81 5.45 35.51
CA LYS A 49 6.83 5.65 36.55
C LYS A 49 7.30 4.35 37.21
N GLU A 50 6.39 3.38 37.31
CA GLU A 50 6.63 2.08 37.91
C GLU A 50 6.53 0.97 36.86
N PRO A 51 7.18 -0.19 37.06
CA PRO A 51 6.89 -1.39 36.27
C PRO A 51 5.41 -1.77 36.38
N SER A 52 4.86 -2.34 35.32
CA SER A 52 3.49 -2.87 35.33
C SER A 52 3.49 -4.36 35.06
N ASN A 53 2.70 -5.08 35.83
CA ASN A 53 2.47 -6.51 35.62
C ASN A 53 1.41 -6.77 34.54
N TYR A 54 0.76 -5.72 34.02
CA TYR A 54 -0.21 -5.84 32.94
C TYR A 54 0.52 -5.83 31.59
N CYS A 55 0.74 -7.01 31.01
CA CYS A 55 1.50 -7.20 29.76
C CYS A 55 2.84 -6.44 29.76
N ASP A 56 3.57 -6.53 30.87
CA ASP A 56 4.85 -5.84 31.13
C ASP A 56 4.81 -4.31 30.94
N GLY A 57 3.62 -3.70 30.98
CA GLY A 57 3.45 -2.28 30.69
C GLY A 57 3.78 -1.90 29.24
N LYS A 58 3.68 -2.83 28.29
CA LYS A 58 4.02 -2.59 26.88
C LYS A 58 2.92 -1.85 26.09
N TYR A 59 1.69 -1.82 26.61
CA TYR A 59 0.59 -1.16 25.90
C TYR A 59 0.78 0.35 25.79
N ILE A 60 0.33 0.92 24.68
CA ILE A 60 0.14 2.36 24.51
C ILE A 60 -1.36 2.59 24.36
N TYR A 61 -1.89 3.48 25.20
CA TYR A 61 -3.31 3.79 25.22
C TYR A 61 -3.60 5.05 24.40
N TRP A 62 -4.62 4.96 23.56
CA TRP A 62 -5.06 6.01 22.66
C TRP A 62 -6.53 6.32 22.89
N ILE A 63 -6.90 7.58 22.68
CA ILE A 63 -8.28 8.03 22.73
C ILE A 63 -8.68 8.67 21.41
N SER A 64 -9.88 8.30 20.94
CA SER A 64 -10.49 8.83 19.73
C SER A 64 -11.50 9.90 20.08
N LEU A 65 -11.40 11.04 19.39
CA LEU A 65 -12.32 12.15 19.54
C LEU A 65 -13.05 12.42 18.23
N ALA A 66 -14.38 12.52 18.28
CA ALA A 66 -15.22 12.96 17.18
C ALA A 66 -15.71 14.37 17.49
N SER A 67 -15.43 15.33 16.62
CA SER A 67 -15.78 16.75 16.86
C SER A 67 -15.27 17.27 18.22
N GLY A 68 -14.08 16.80 18.64
CA GLY A 68 -13.46 17.16 19.91
C GLY A 68 -13.99 16.44 21.15
N LYS A 69 -15.00 15.57 21.02
CA LYS A 69 -15.55 14.78 22.13
C LYS A 69 -14.97 13.36 22.14
N PRO A 70 -14.36 12.89 23.25
CA PRO A 70 -13.95 11.51 23.38
C PRO A 70 -15.12 10.54 23.25
N TYR A 71 -14.94 9.43 22.54
CA TYR A 71 -15.97 8.38 22.43
C TYR A 71 -15.46 6.94 22.43
N ALA A 72 -14.18 6.74 22.12
CA ALA A 72 -13.59 5.41 21.99
C ALA A 72 -12.14 5.39 22.47
N MET A 73 -11.67 4.21 22.86
CA MET A 73 -10.30 3.93 23.29
C MET A 73 -9.69 2.85 22.41
N LEU A 74 -8.41 2.98 22.11
CA LEU A 74 -7.61 1.94 21.46
C LEU A 74 -6.37 1.64 22.30
N MET A 75 -5.89 0.41 22.20
CA MET A 75 -4.60 -0.01 22.74
C MET A 75 -3.74 -0.53 21.60
N THR A 76 -2.45 -0.20 21.62
CA THR A 76 -1.47 -0.80 20.71
C THR A 76 -0.36 -1.45 21.52
N ILE A 77 0.09 -2.62 21.09
CA ILE A 77 1.28 -3.29 21.64
C ILE A 77 2.14 -3.75 20.47
N GLN A 78 3.45 -3.51 20.53
CA GLN A 78 4.35 -4.04 19.50
C GLN A 78 4.57 -5.53 19.75
N ALA A 79 4.32 -6.35 18.75
CA ALA A 79 4.56 -7.80 18.81
C ALA A 79 5.88 -8.13 18.12
N THR A 80 6.78 -8.80 18.85
CA THR A 80 8.11 -9.16 18.36
C THR A 80 8.38 -10.65 18.50
N ILE A 81 9.42 -11.14 17.83
CA ILE A 81 9.88 -12.54 17.96
C ILE A 81 10.39 -12.90 19.36
N LYS A 82 10.61 -11.90 20.22
CA LYS A 82 11.07 -12.10 21.60
C LYS A 82 9.90 -12.31 22.56
N ASP A 83 8.69 -11.99 22.13
CA ASP A 83 7.49 -12.13 22.95
C ASP A 83 6.93 -13.55 22.80
N ASP A 84 6.41 -14.11 23.90
CA ASP A 84 5.70 -15.39 23.87
C ASP A 84 4.26 -15.20 23.36
N ILE A 85 4.11 -15.17 22.04
CA ILE A 85 2.83 -14.86 21.36
C ILE A 85 2.18 -16.07 20.67
N GLY A 86 2.78 -17.25 20.81
CA GLY A 86 2.37 -18.50 20.17
C GLY A 86 2.71 -18.60 18.67
N GLU A 87 2.83 -19.84 18.18
CA GLU A 87 3.25 -20.14 16.79
C GLU A 87 2.34 -19.49 15.73
N LEU A 88 1.03 -19.44 16.01
CA LEU A 88 0.06 -18.85 15.08
C LEU A 88 0.34 -17.36 14.82
N ARG A 89 0.61 -16.56 15.85
CA ARG A 89 0.95 -15.14 15.65
C ARG A 89 2.37 -14.97 15.13
N LEU A 90 3.32 -15.79 15.59
CA LEU A 90 4.71 -15.77 15.14
C LEU A 90 4.82 -15.95 13.61
N SER A 91 4.05 -16.88 13.03
CA SER A 91 4.04 -17.13 11.58
C SER A 91 3.48 -15.97 10.73
N HIS A 92 2.81 -15.00 11.36
CA HIS A 92 2.21 -13.86 10.68
C HIS A 92 2.82 -12.51 11.09
N LEU A 93 3.93 -12.53 11.85
CA LEU A 93 4.66 -11.31 12.14
C LEU A 93 5.17 -10.66 10.84
N SER A 94 5.17 -9.33 10.87
CA SER A 94 5.91 -8.49 9.94
C SER A 94 7.31 -9.02 9.72
N LYS A 95 7.69 -9.20 8.46
CA LYS A 95 9.06 -9.53 8.11
C LYS A 95 10.02 -8.35 8.28
N THR A 96 9.52 -7.13 8.54
CA THR A 96 10.35 -5.95 8.85
C THR A 96 10.45 -5.69 10.35
N GLY A 97 9.71 -6.44 11.18
CA GLY A 97 9.72 -6.31 12.65
C GLY A 97 8.69 -5.32 13.20
N HIS A 98 7.82 -4.78 12.35
CA HIS A 98 6.88 -3.72 12.71
C HIS A 98 5.44 -4.23 12.76
N THR A 99 5.21 -5.19 13.65
CA THR A 99 3.88 -5.75 13.94
C THR A 99 3.28 -5.11 15.18
N TYR A 100 2.01 -4.73 15.11
CA TYR A 100 1.27 -4.14 16.23
C TYR A 100 -0.04 -4.88 16.51
N GLY A 101 -0.20 -5.39 17.73
CA GLY A 101 -1.50 -5.82 18.24
C GLY A 101 -2.37 -4.62 18.55
N LEU A 102 -3.68 -4.72 18.29
CA LEU A 102 -4.68 -3.69 18.54
C LEU A 102 -5.81 -4.23 19.41
N ASP A 103 -6.21 -3.45 20.42
CA ASP A 103 -7.51 -3.59 21.06
C ASP A 103 -8.34 -2.32 20.83
N TYR A 104 -9.63 -2.47 20.56
CA TYR A 104 -10.54 -1.35 20.33
C TYR A 104 -11.88 -1.47 21.06
N MET A 105 -12.32 -0.38 21.73
CA MET A 105 -13.67 -0.22 22.25
C MET A 105 -14.29 1.13 21.90
N ILE A 106 -15.61 1.13 21.69
CA ILE A 106 -16.43 2.34 21.75
C ILE A 106 -17.07 2.40 23.15
N GLY A 107 -16.62 3.35 23.96
CA GLY A 107 -17.14 3.54 25.29
C GLY A 107 -18.45 4.33 25.31
N SER A 108 -18.56 5.37 24.48
CA SER A 108 -19.77 6.19 24.41
C SER A 108 -20.88 5.50 23.60
N THR A 109 -22.01 5.23 24.25
CA THR A 109 -23.20 4.64 23.61
C THR A 109 -23.77 5.53 22.51
N GLU A 110 -23.53 6.85 22.57
CA GLU A 110 -23.92 7.81 21.54
C GLU A 110 -23.32 7.50 20.16
N TYR A 111 -22.24 6.73 20.08
CA TYR A 111 -21.52 6.43 18.83
C TYR A 111 -21.71 4.99 18.35
N LEU A 112 -22.37 4.14 19.16
CA LEU A 112 -22.69 2.77 18.79
C LEU A 112 -23.72 2.73 17.65
N GLY A 113 -23.51 1.83 16.68
CA GLY A 113 -24.42 1.66 15.54
C GLY A 113 -24.41 2.79 14.50
N LYS A 114 -23.61 3.85 14.68
CA LYS A 114 -23.58 5.03 13.79
C LYS A 114 -22.45 5.02 12.74
N GLY A 115 -21.88 3.85 12.46
CA GLY A 115 -20.79 3.69 11.49
C GLY A 115 -19.40 4.11 11.97
N TYR A 116 -19.25 4.53 13.23
CA TYR A 116 -17.95 4.94 13.79
C TYR A 116 -16.98 3.77 14.01
N GLY A 117 -17.48 2.54 14.20
CA GLY A 117 -16.69 1.33 14.43
C GLY A 117 -15.51 1.19 13.46
N ALA A 118 -15.80 0.82 12.21
CA ALA A 118 -14.79 0.56 11.20
C ALA A 118 -14.04 1.83 10.78
N LYS A 119 -14.76 2.96 10.69
CA LYS A 119 -14.18 4.26 10.32
C LYS A 119 -13.04 4.66 11.27
N THR A 120 -13.24 4.48 12.59
CA THR A 120 -12.22 4.78 13.60
C THR A 120 -10.96 3.94 13.39
N LEU A 121 -11.12 2.63 13.14
CA LEU A 121 -9.97 1.73 12.93
C LEU A 121 -9.21 2.05 11.64
N VAL A 122 -9.90 2.35 10.54
CA VAL A 122 -9.27 2.80 9.30
C VAL A 122 -8.43 4.06 9.55
N GLU A 123 -9.06 5.11 10.10
CA GLU A 123 -8.39 6.38 10.35
C GLU A 123 -7.27 6.23 11.40
N PHE A 124 -7.42 5.34 12.38
CA PHE A 124 -6.40 5.09 13.40
C PHE A 124 -5.18 4.40 12.81
N VAL A 125 -5.36 3.35 12.01
CA VAL A 125 -4.23 2.65 11.38
C VAL A 125 -3.47 3.60 10.45
N GLU A 126 -4.16 4.46 9.70
CA GLU A 126 -3.51 5.51 8.91
C GLU A 126 -2.75 6.52 9.77
N PHE A 127 -3.38 7.03 10.84
CA PHE A 127 -2.76 7.92 11.80
C PHE A 127 -1.52 7.30 12.44
N PHE A 128 -1.61 6.05 12.89
CA PHE A 128 -0.54 5.35 13.58
C PHE A 128 0.66 5.17 12.65
N ARG A 129 0.42 4.73 11.41
CA ARG A 129 1.49 4.60 10.43
C ARG A 129 2.13 5.95 10.10
N TYR A 130 1.35 7.03 10.01
CA TYR A 130 1.90 8.32 9.60
C TYR A 130 2.59 9.10 10.73
N GLU A 131 2.03 9.07 11.94
CA GLU A 131 2.47 9.93 13.05
C GLU A 131 3.28 9.18 14.11
N PHE A 132 3.21 7.84 14.14
CA PHE A 132 3.85 7.03 15.19
C PHE A 132 4.94 6.10 14.64
N ASP A 133 4.62 5.27 13.65
CA ASP A 133 5.58 4.36 13.03
C ASP A 133 5.28 4.11 11.54
N GLU A 134 6.02 4.78 10.66
CA GLU A 134 5.90 4.63 9.19
C GLU A 134 6.15 3.21 8.70
N LYS A 135 6.91 2.43 9.48
CA LYS A 135 7.28 1.06 9.15
C LYS A 135 6.24 0.04 9.61
N ALA A 136 5.24 0.45 10.40
CA ALA A 136 4.13 -0.41 10.80
C ALA A 136 3.41 -0.97 9.56
N ASP A 137 3.69 -2.24 9.26
CA ASP A 137 3.22 -2.92 8.06
C ASP A 137 2.27 -4.08 8.39
N THR A 138 2.13 -4.45 9.66
CA THR A 138 1.28 -5.56 10.10
C THR A 138 0.53 -5.17 11.37
N PHE A 139 -0.80 -5.28 11.34
CA PHE A 139 -1.65 -5.08 12.50
C PHE A 139 -2.43 -6.36 12.79
N LEU A 140 -2.42 -6.79 14.06
CA LEU A 140 -3.13 -7.96 14.55
C LEU A 140 -4.30 -7.49 15.43
N ILE A 141 -5.45 -8.15 15.32
CA ILE A 141 -6.58 -7.95 16.23
C ILE A 141 -7.33 -9.26 16.41
N ASP A 142 -7.74 -9.55 17.65
CA ASP A 142 -8.21 -10.87 18.03
C ASP A 142 -9.51 -10.87 18.86
N PRO A 143 -10.67 -10.52 18.25
CA PRO A 143 -11.94 -10.53 18.96
C PRO A 143 -12.32 -11.93 19.42
N ALA A 144 -13.01 -12.00 20.56
CA ALA A 144 -13.71 -13.21 20.99
C ALA A 144 -14.71 -13.67 19.92
N SER A 145 -14.81 -14.97 19.68
CA SER A 145 -15.65 -15.54 18.62
C SER A 145 -17.15 -15.36 18.87
N ASP A 146 -17.55 -15.16 20.12
CA ASP A 146 -18.91 -14.79 20.52
C ASP A 146 -19.20 -13.28 20.35
N ASN A 147 -18.26 -12.49 19.81
CA ASN A 147 -18.44 -11.08 19.46
C ASN A 147 -18.47 -10.86 17.93
N PRO A 148 -19.54 -11.28 17.23
CA PRO A 148 -19.65 -11.10 15.78
C PRO A 148 -19.74 -9.63 15.38
N ARG A 149 -20.10 -8.73 16.31
CA ARG A 149 -20.13 -7.28 16.06
C ARG A 149 -18.72 -6.74 15.83
N ALA A 150 -17.77 -7.12 16.69
CA ALA A 150 -16.38 -6.72 16.58
C ALA A 150 -15.75 -7.27 15.29
N LYS A 151 -15.93 -8.56 15.00
CA LYS A 151 -15.43 -9.19 13.77
C LYS A 151 -15.84 -8.43 12.52
N ARG A 152 -17.15 -8.15 12.35
CA ARG A 152 -17.67 -7.38 11.20
C ARG A 152 -17.09 -5.97 11.10
N VAL A 153 -16.86 -5.32 12.24
CA VAL A 153 -16.23 -3.99 12.28
C VAL A 153 -14.78 -4.05 11.80
N TYR A 154 -14.04 -5.08 12.20
CA TYR A 154 -12.64 -5.26 11.82
C TYR A 154 -12.49 -5.64 10.34
N GLU A 155 -13.35 -6.54 9.85
CA GLU A 155 -13.44 -6.89 8.42
C GLU A 155 -13.77 -5.65 7.57
N LYS A 156 -14.75 -4.84 7.99
CA LYS A 156 -15.07 -3.58 7.31
C LYS A 156 -13.92 -2.56 7.37
N ALA A 157 -13.05 -2.64 8.38
CA ALA A 157 -11.83 -1.83 8.47
C ALA A 157 -10.66 -2.39 7.65
N GLY A 158 -10.85 -3.49 6.93
CA GLY A 158 -9.87 -4.12 6.05
C GLY A 158 -8.96 -5.16 6.72
N PHE A 159 -9.31 -5.62 7.92
CA PHE A 159 -8.65 -6.78 8.52
C PHE A 159 -9.21 -8.06 7.91
N LYS A 160 -8.34 -9.04 7.67
CA LYS A 160 -8.71 -10.33 7.09
C LYS A 160 -8.64 -11.39 8.17
N HIS A 161 -9.66 -12.24 8.25
CA HIS A 161 -9.62 -13.41 9.12
C HIS A 161 -8.57 -14.40 8.63
N ILE A 162 -7.74 -14.89 9.54
CA ILE A 162 -6.61 -15.77 9.25
C ILE A 162 -6.79 -17.14 9.89
N ALA A 163 -7.24 -17.18 11.15
CA ALA A 163 -7.36 -18.43 11.90
C ALA A 163 -8.27 -18.25 13.12
N ASP A 164 -8.69 -19.39 13.66
CA ASP A 164 -9.36 -19.48 14.96
C ASP A 164 -8.40 -20.12 15.96
N PHE A 165 -8.44 -19.65 17.21
CA PHE A 165 -7.62 -20.19 18.28
C PHE A 165 -8.35 -20.06 19.62
N VAL A 166 -7.91 -20.81 20.63
CA VAL A 166 -8.38 -20.63 22.00
C VAL A 166 -7.38 -19.74 22.72
N MET A 167 -7.86 -18.65 23.30
CA MET A 167 -7.00 -17.75 24.07
C MET A 167 -6.41 -18.49 25.26
N SER A 168 -5.10 -18.43 25.42
CA SER A 168 -4.35 -19.08 26.50
C SER A 168 -3.68 -18.03 27.40
N GLY A 169 -3.29 -18.43 28.61
CA GLY A 169 -2.62 -17.57 29.59
C GLY A 169 -3.58 -16.85 30.54
N ASP A 170 -3.04 -15.99 31.41
CA ASP A 170 -3.80 -15.24 32.41
C ASP A 170 -4.28 -13.89 31.86
N CYS A 171 -5.09 -13.93 30.80
CA CYS A 171 -5.63 -12.74 30.14
C CYS A 171 -7.16 -12.78 30.01
N SER A 172 -7.78 -11.63 29.76
CA SER A 172 -9.22 -11.55 29.49
C SER A 172 -9.58 -12.40 28.27
N GLY A 173 -10.58 -13.28 28.43
CA GLY A 173 -10.99 -14.22 27.39
C GLY A 173 -10.24 -15.55 27.39
N SER A 174 -9.32 -15.78 28.32
CA SER A 174 -8.65 -17.08 28.47
C SER A 174 -9.64 -18.25 28.53
N GLY A 175 -9.32 -19.32 27.80
CA GLY A 175 -10.17 -20.49 27.63
C GLY A 175 -11.32 -20.31 26.63
N LYS A 176 -11.50 -19.13 26.03
CA LYS A 176 -12.54 -18.88 25.02
C LYS A 176 -11.98 -18.95 23.59
N PRO A 177 -12.81 -19.36 22.60
CA PRO A 177 -12.47 -19.23 21.20
C PRO A 177 -12.38 -17.77 20.76
N HIS A 178 -11.34 -17.44 20.00
CA HIS A 178 -11.08 -16.14 19.41
C HIS A 178 -10.77 -16.30 17.91
N HIS A 179 -10.97 -15.21 17.18
CA HIS A 179 -10.54 -15.09 15.79
C HIS A 179 -9.23 -14.32 15.74
N LEU A 180 -8.26 -14.73 14.94
CA LEU A 180 -7.12 -13.88 14.57
C LEU A 180 -7.43 -13.18 13.26
N LEU A 181 -7.48 -11.84 13.28
CA LEU A 181 -7.59 -11.03 12.08
C LEU A 181 -6.35 -10.16 11.89
N ILE A 182 -5.92 -10.02 10.64
CA ILE A 182 -4.68 -9.34 10.29
C ILE A 182 -4.92 -8.33 9.18
N LYS A 183 -4.33 -7.14 9.32
CA LYS A 183 -4.23 -6.16 8.24
C LYS A 183 -2.75 -5.93 7.93
N GLN A 184 -2.35 -6.27 6.70
CA GLN A 184 -0.99 -6.08 6.22
C GLN A 184 -0.94 -4.93 5.22
N PHE A 185 0.19 -4.25 5.19
CA PHE A 185 0.52 -3.23 4.21
C PHE A 185 1.78 -3.64 3.46
N PRO A 186 1.84 -3.43 2.14
CA PRO A 186 3.08 -3.64 1.43
C PRO A 186 4.14 -2.67 1.98
N PRO A 187 5.40 -3.12 2.11
CA PRO A 187 6.50 -2.23 2.45
C PRO A 187 6.64 -1.14 1.39
N ILE A 188 7.00 0.07 1.81
CA ILE A 188 7.20 1.20 0.90
C ILE A 188 8.55 1.03 0.22
N VAL A 189 8.54 0.90 -1.11
CA VAL A 189 9.74 0.77 -1.94
C VAL A 189 9.93 2.04 -2.76
N ASN A 190 11.09 2.68 -2.57
CA ASN A 190 11.50 3.86 -3.31
C ASN A 190 12.68 3.52 -4.22
N LEU A 191 12.63 4.02 -5.45
CA LEU A 191 13.77 4.03 -6.35
C LEU A 191 14.42 5.40 -6.32
N VAL A 192 15.71 5.43 -5.97
CA VAL A 192 16.50 6.66 -5.95
C VAL A 192 17.55 6.54 -7.03
N THR A 193 17.58 7.49 -7.97
CA THR A 193 18.65 7.58 -8.96
C THR A 193 19.99 7.65 -8.25
N ALA A 194 20.91 6.76 -8.61
CA ALA A 194 22.23 6.67 -8.01
C ALA A 194 23.21 7.55 -8.80
N SER A 195 24.02 8.31 -8.09
CA SER A 195 25.06 9.17 -8.63
C SER A 195 26.43 8.49 -8.54
N ILE A 196 27.47 9.11 -9.14
CA ILE A 196 28.84 8.59 -9.02
C ILE A 196 29.32 8.49 -7.56
N ASP A 197 28.76 9.29 -6.65
CA ASP A 197 29.08 9.20 -5.21
C ASP A 197 28.53 7.91 -4.58
N ASP A 198 27.50 7.30 -5.17
CA ASP A 198 26.92 6.02 -4.75
C ASP A 198 27.63 4.80 -5.35
N TYR A 199 28.50 4.99 -6.34
CA TYR A 199 29.22 3.89 -7.02
C TYR A 199 29.95 2.97 -6.04
N PRO A 200 30.76 3.46 -5.06
CA PRO A 200 31.45 2.57 -4.13
C PRO A 200 30.49 1.71 -3.30
N LEU A 201 29.31 2.23 -2.96
CA LEU A 201 28.28 1.49 -2.24
C LEU A 201 27.70 0.37 -3.12
N ILE A 202 27.34 0.68 -4.36
CA ILE A 202 26.83 -0.31 -5.33
C ILE A 202 27.89 -1.38 -5.63
N GLN A 203 29.15 -0.99 -5.84
CA GLN A 203 30.26 -1.91 -6.07
C GLN A 203 30.46 -2.88 -4.90
N ASN A 204 30.34 -2.39 -3.66
CA ASN A 204 30.42 -3.24 -2.48
C ASN A 204 29.19 -4.15 -2.34
N MET A 205 27.99 -3.66 -2.65
CA MET A 205 26.77 -4.50 -2.66
C MET A 205 26.81 -5.58 -3.73
N ALA A 206 27.40 -5.29 -4.89
CA ALA A 206 27.50 -6.21 -6.02
C ALA A 206 28.34 -7.46 -5.71
N ARG A 207 29.23 -7.41 -4.72
CA ARG A 207 29.90 -8.62 -4.20
C ARG A 207 28.90 -9.64 -3.66
N PHE A 208 27.81 -9.17 -3.05
CA PHE A 208 26.71 -10.04 -2.60
C PHE A 208 25.84 -10.53 -3.74
N TYR A 209 25.73 -9.76 -4.83
CA TYR A 209 25.13 -10.25 -6.07
C TYR A 209 25.93 -11.43 -6.62
N VAL A 210 27.26 -11.32 -6.71
CA VAL A 210 28.14 -12.42 -7.15
C VAL A 210 28.05 -13.62 -6.21
N TYR A 211 28.01 -13.40 -4.89
CA TYR A 211 27.73 -14.46 -3.92
C TYR A 211 26.37 -15.14 -4.13
N ASP A 212 25.32 -14.38 -4.45
CA ASP A 212 24.00 -14.96 -4.73
C ASP A 212 24.01 -15.77 -6.03
N MET A 213 24.72 -15.29 -7.06
CA MET A 213 24.93 -16.01 -8.32
C MET A 213 25.71 -17.32 -8.10
N SER A 214 26.69 -17.35 -7.19
CA SER A 214 27.51 -18.54 -6.93
C SER A 214 26.71 -19.76 -6.49
N LYS A 215 25.52 -19.56 -5.89
CA LYS A 215 24.64 -20.65 -5.43
C LYS A 215 24.21 -21.58 -6.55
N GLU A 216 23.93 -21.03 -7.73
CA GLU A 216 23.46 -21.80 -8.89
C GLU A 216 24.46 -21.79 -10.05
N CYS A 217 25.27 -20.73 -10.17
CA CYS A 217 26.25 -20.53 -11.24
C CYS A 217 27.69 -20.85 -10.81
N GLY A 218 27.96 -21.19 -9.55
CA GLY A 218 29.33 -21.46 -9.05
C GLY A 218 30.04 -22.64 -9.74
N TYR A 219 29.29 -23.54 -10.39
CA TYR A 219 29.85 -24.73 -11.05
C TYR A 219 30.13 -24.53 -12.55
N ILE A 220 29.79 -23.36 -13.11
CA ILE A 220 29.86 -23.09 -14.55
C ILE A 220 30.89 -22.03 -14.95
N SER A 221 31.47 -21.27 -14.02
CA SER A 221 32.64 -20.41 -14.28
C SER A 221 33.36 -20.13 -12.96
N GLU A 222 34.68 -19.98 -13.05
CA GLU A 222 35.52 -19.53 -11.93
C GLU A 222 35.17 -18.10 -11.48
N GLU A 223 34.53 -17.28 -12.33
CA GLU A 223 34.05 -15.93 -11.98
C GLU A 223 33.04 -15.93 -10.83
N TRP A 224 32.32 -17.03 -10.64
CA TRP A 224 31.33 -17.19 -9.58
C TRP A 224 31.89 -17.90 -8.35
N CYS A 225 33.12 -18.41 -8.40
CA CYS A 225 33.75 -19.11 -7.28
C CYS A 225 34.24 -18.15 -6.20
N LEU A 226 34.29 -18.63 -4.96
CA LEU A 226 34.93 -17.89 -3.86
C LEU A 226 36.44 -17.77 -4.13
N PRO A 227 37.00 -16.55 -4.21
CA PRO A 227 38.44 -16.38 -4.39
C PRO A 227 39.24 -16.86 -3.15
N PRO A 228 40.55 -17.16 -3.29
CA PRO A 228 41.37 -17.70 -2.20
C PRO A 228 41.47 -16.81 -0.95
N ASP A 229 41.27 -15.50 -1.09
CA ASP A 229 41.27 -14.53 0.01
C ASP A 229 39.90 -14.39 0.71
N GLY A 230 38.87 -15.07 0.20
CA GLY A 230 37.52 -15.05 0.73
C GLY A 230 36.67 -13.83 0.33
N LEU A 231 37.17 -12.96 -0.55
CA LEU A 231 36.47 -11.74 -0.95
C LEU A 231 35.89 -11.91 -2.37
N PHE A 232 34.56 -12.03 -2.48
CA PHE A 232 33.92 -12.03 -3.80
C PHE A 232 34.22 -10.73 -4.54
N GLU A 233 34.74 -10.84 -5.77
CA GLU A 233 34.96 -9.70 -6.64
C GLU A 233 33.67 -9.33 -7.37
N SER A 234 33.48 -8.03 -7.59
CA SER A 234 32.38 -7.49 -8.40
C SER A 234 32.92 -7.04 -9.74
N PHE A 235 32.14 -7.20 -10.81
CA PHE A 235 32.37 -6.49 -12.07
C PHE A 235 32.39 -4.98 -11.82
N ASP A 236 33.21 -4.24 -12.57
CA ASP A 236 33.24 -2.78 -12.46
C ASP A 236 32.01 -2.16 -13.12
N PHE A 237 31.15 -1.56 -12.31
CA PHE A 237 29.93 -0.91 -12.77
C PHE A 237 30.05 0.61 -12.98
N LYS A 238 31.26 1.17 -12.97
CA LYS A 238 31.49 2.61 -13.09
C LYS A 238 30.84 3.24 -14.34
N SER A 239 30.81 2.51 -15.46
CA SER A 239 30.16 2.96 -16.70
C SER A 239 28.68 3.33 -16.53
N TYR A 240 27.97 2.70 -15.59
CA TYR A 240 26.56 3.03 -15.30
C TYR A 240 26.34 4.41 -14.68
N PHE A 241 27.42 5.10 -14.31
CA PHE A 241 27.41 6.45 -13.73
C PHE A 241 28.04 7.49 -14.68
N GLU A 242 28.67 7.06 -15.77
CA GLU A 242 29.41 7.92 -16.71
C GLU A 242 28.78 7.98 -18.10
N GLU A 243 28.04 6.95 -18.52
CA GLU A 243 27.43 6.86 -19.85
C GLU A 243 25.94 7.23 -19.85
N ASP A 244 25.52 8.14 -20.74
CA ASP A 244 24.10 8.55 -20.89
C ASP A 244 23.16 7.41 -21.30
N SER A 245 23.70 6.35 -21.90
CA SER A 245 22.96 5.14 -22.30
C SER A 245 22.70 4.17 -21.15
N ARG A 246 23.17 4.50 -19.94
CA ARG A 246 23.07 3.67 -18.74
C ARG A 246 22.44 4.45 -17.60
N GLN A 247 21.77 3.74 -16.71
CA GLN A 247 21.14 4.33 -15.52
C GLN A 247 21.39 3.43 -14.32
N ALA A 248 21.66 4.03 -13.16
CA ALA A 248 21.84 3.32 -11.90
C ALA A 248 20.81 3.80 -10.88
N TYR A 249 20.30 2.86 -10.08
CA TYR A 249 19.33 3.11 -9.03
C TYR A 249 19.69 2.38 -7.76
N LEU A 250 19.53 3.05 -6.62
CA LEU A 250 19.43 2.42 -5.32
C LEU A 250 17.97 2.07 -5.04
N VAL A 251 17.74 0.83 -4.62
CA VAL A 251 16.45 0.40 -4.07
C VAL A 251 16.45 0.72 -2.59
N LYS A 252 15.46 1.46 -2.11
CA LYS A 252 15.25 1.71 -0.68
C LYS A 252 13.92 1.14 -0.22
N VAL A 253 13.94 0.41 0.90
CA VAL A 253 12.73 0.04 1.65
C VAL A 253 12.62 0.99 2.82
N TYR A 254 11.63 1.87 2.78
CA TYR A 254 11.61 3.10 3.58
C TYR A 254 12.88 3.93 3.34
N SER A 255 13.71 4.12 4.37
CA SER A 255 15.00 4.82 4.32
C SER A 255 16.21 3.88 4.20
N GLU A 256 16.02 2.57 4.36
CA GLU A 256 17.11 1.59 4.36
C GLU A 256 17.44 1.15 2.93
N VAL A 257 18.72 1.07 2.59
CA VAL A 257 19.17 0.52 1.29
C VAL A 257 18.86 -0.97 1.25
N ALA A 258 18.16 -1.38 0.20
CA ALA A 258 17.65 -2.73 0.01
C ALA A 258 18.22 -3.44 -1.22
N GLY A 259 18.95 -2.75 -2.09
CA GLY A 259 19.49 -3.30 -3.31
C GLY A 259 19.83 -2.23 -4.35
N PHE A 260 20.04 -2.66 -5.59
CA PHE A 260 20.32 -1.77 -6.70
C PHE A 260 19.73 -2.31 -8.02
N VAL A 261 19.54 -1.42 -8.98
CA VAL A 261 19.14 -1.74 -10.35
C VAL A 261 20.01 -0.96 -11.31
N LEU A 262 20.56 -1.66 -12.31
CA LEU A 262 21.37 -1.09 -13.38
C LEU A 262 20.69 -1.35 -14.72
N LEU A 263 20.44 -0.28 -15.47
CA LEU A 263 19.79 -0.32 -16.78
C LEU A 263 20.77 0.13 -17.86
N ASN A 264 20.67 -0.45 -19.04
CA ASN A 264 21.45 -0.01 -20.20
C ASN A 264 20.64 -0.18 -21.50
N LYS A 265 21.15 0.38 -22.60
CA LYS A 265 20.59 0.19 -23.95
C LYS A 265 21.34 -0.87 -24.78
N VAL A 266 22.12 -1.72 -24.13
CA VAL A 266 22.87 -2.81 -24.79
C VAL A 266 21.96 -4.03 -24.86
N THR A 267 21.32 -4.22 -26.00
CA THR A 267 20.31 -5.26 -26.23
C THR A 267 20.77 -6.25 -27.31
N THR A 268 20.18 -7.45 -27.35
CA THR A 268 20.52 -8.40 -28.43
C THR A 268 19.90 -8.08 -29.79
N GLU A 269 18.91 -7.18 -29.84
CA GLU A 269 18.27 -6.70 -31.06
C GLU A 269 18.21 -5.19 -31.04
N GLU A 270 18.76 -4.51 -32.06
CA GLU A 270 18.86 -3.03 -32.13
C GLU A 270 17.53 -2.29 -31.95
N LYS A 271 16.40 -2.97 -32.18
CA LYS A 271 15.05 -2.41 -31.99
C LYS A 271 14.62 -2.28 -30.52
N ASN A 272 15.29 -2.96 -29.59
CA ASN A 272 14.92 -2.95 -28.17
C ASN A 272 15.51 -1.69 -27.51
N ASP A 273 14.69 -0.96 -26.76
CA ASP A 273 15.04 0.34 -26.17
C ASP A 273 15.85 0.20 -24.88
N TRP A 274 15.52 -0.80 -24.06
CA TRP A 274 16.08 -0.97 -22.72
C TRP A 274 16.39 -2.43 -22.39
N ASN A 275 17.47 -2.63 -21.62
CA ASN A 275 17.84 -3.89 -21.02
C ASN A 275 17.97 -3.73 -19.49
N MET A 276 17.44 -4.71 -18.77
CA MET A 276 17.73 -4.89 -17.35
C MET A 276 19.14 -5.48 -17.21
N GLY A 277 20.12 -4.60 -16.99
CA GLY A 277 21.53 -4.99 -16.89
C GLY A 277 21.81 -5.84 -15.65
N GLU A 278 21.72 -5.23 -14.47
CA GLU A 278 21.89 -5.93 -13.20
C GLU A 278 20.77 -5.59 -12.24
N PHE A 279 20.31 -6.58 -11.49
CA PHE A 279 19.19 -6.42 -10.57
C PHE A 279 19.47 -7.21 -9.30
N PHE A 280 19.58 -6.49 -8.18
CA PHE A 280 19.93 -7.12 -6.91
C PHE A 280 19.07 -6.58 -5.77
N ILE A 281 18.58 -7.48 -4.93
CA ILE A 281 17.87 -7.19 -3.69
C ILE A 281 18.58 -7.95 -2.58
N LEU A 282 18.97 -7.28 -1.49
CA LEU A 282 19.64 -7.89 -0.35
C LEU A 282 18.77 -8.99 0.27
N GLY A 283 19.41 -10.06 0.77
CA GLY A 283 18.73 -11.24 1.34
C GLY A 283 17.67 -10.91 2.39
N LYS A 284 17.90 -9.88 3.23
CA LYS A 284 16.91 -9.38 4.21
C LYS A 284 15.57 -8.96 3.57
N PHE A 285 15.56 -8.55 2.31
CA PHE A 285 14.38 -8.04 1.59
C PHE A 285 13.82 -9.01 0.52
N GLN A 286 14.53 -10.10 0.26
CA GLN A 286 14.09 -11.15 -0.68
C GLN A 286 12.85 -11.89 -0.15
N GLY A 287 12.02 -12.42 -1.06
CA GLY A 287 10.79 -13.16 -0.71
C GLY A 287 9.67 -12.31 -0.07
N LYS A 288 9.76 -10.98 -0.17
CA LYS A 288 8.75 -10.02 0.36
C LYS A 288 8.03 -9.23 -0.73
N GLY A 289 8.18 -9.63 -2.00
CA GLY A 289 7.59 -8.93 -3.15
C GLY A 289 8.33 -7.66 -3.59
N ILE A 290 9.40 -7.24 -2.90
CA ILE A 290 10.18 -6.02 -3.21
C ILE A 290 10.67 -6.03 -4.65
N GLY A 291 11.31 -7.12 -5.10
CA GLY A 291 11.84 -7.20 -6.46
C GLY A 291 10.77 -6.99 -7.54
N LYS A 292 9.58 -7.56 -7.35
CA LYS A 292 8.43 -7.36 -8.26
C LYS A 292 7.98 -5.90 -8.28
N GLN A 293 7.89 -5.25 -7.12
CA GLN A 293 7.55 -3.83 -7.04
C GLN A 293 8.57 -2.96 -7.76
N VAL A 294 9.86 -3.22 -7.56
CA VAL A 294 10.95 -2.48 -8.23
C VAL A 294 10.87 -2.63 -9.74
N ALA A 295 10.80 -3.87 -10.25
CA ALA A 295 10.72 -4.11 -11.70
C ALA A 295 9.52 -3.38 -12.33
N ASN A 296 8.34 -3.47 -11.70
CA ASN A 296 7.14 -2.77 -12.17
C ASN A 296 7.31 -1.24 -12.16
N GLN A 297 7.95 -0.66 -11.14
CA GLN A 297 8.22 0.80 -11.11
C GLN A 297 9.18 1.20 -12.24
N ILE A 298 10.24 0.43 -12.47
CA ILE A 298 11.18 0.67 -13.57
C ILE A 298 10.46 0.66 -14.92
N TRP A 299 9.69 -0.38 -15.23
CA TRP A 299 8.99 -0.49 -16.51
C TRP A 299 7.91 0.59 -16.72
N LYS A 300 7.28 1.07 -15.65
CA LYS A 300 6.37 2.23 -15.70
C LYS A 300 7.11 3.53 -16.00
N ASN A 301 8.29 3.74 -15.39
CA ASN A 301 9.08 4.95 -15.55
C ASN A 301 9.83 5.01 -16.88
N TYR A 302 10.04 3.86 -17.51
CA TYR A 302 10.76 3.72 -18.77
C TYR A 302 9.93 2.90 -19.78
N PRO A 303 8.91 3.51 -20.40
CA PRO A 303 8.20 2.89 -21.51
C PRO A 303 9.15 2.55 -22.67
N GLY A 304 8.95 1.40 -23.31
CA GLY A 304 9.87 0.91 -24.35
C GLY A 304 9.68 -0.57 -24.70
N LEU A 305 10.41 -1.00 -25.72
CA LEU A 305 10.71 -2.41 -25.95
C LEU A 305 11.82 -2.85 -24.99
N TRP A 306 11.50 -3.77 -24.10
CA TRP A 306 12.38 -4.24 -23.04
C TRP A 306 12.99 -5.60 -23.34
N GLU A 307 14.22 -5.77 -22.88
CA GLU A 307 14.93 -7.03 -22.79
C GLU A 307 15.32 -7.35 -21.34
N VAL A 308 15.17 -8.61 -20.94
CA VAL A 308 15.80 -9.16 -19.72
C VAL A 308 16.54 -10.44 -20.09
N SER A 309 17.85 -10.46 -19.84
CA SER A 309 18.74 -11.58 -20.17
C SER A 309 19.12 -12.35 -18.91
N VAL A 310 18.92 -13.67 -18.91
CA VAL A 310 19.14 -14.53 -17.73
C VAL A 310 20.04 -15.71 -18.09
N ILE A 311 20.99 -16.03 -17.21
CA ILE A 311 21.81 -17.25 -17.32
C ILE A 311 20.91 -18.46 -17.03
N PRO A 312 20.82 -19.48 -17.92
CA PRO A 312 19.89 -20.60 -17.77
C PRO A 312 20.00 -21.36 -16.43
N GLU A 313 21.21 -21.43 -15.88
CA GLU A 313 21.50 -22.11 -14.62
C GLU A 313 20.99 -21.37 -13.39
N ASN A 314 20.77 -20.04 -13.48
CA ASN A 314 20.15 -19.24 -12.43
C ASN A 314 18.62 -19.45 -12.44
N LYS A 315 18.20 -20.61 -11.94
CA LYS A 315 16.80 -21.06 -11.93
C LYS A 315 15.92 -20.15 -11.07
N LEU A 316 16.45 -19.57 -10.00
CA LEU A 316 15.70 -18.65 -9.15
C LEU A 316 15.37 -17.36 -9.90
N ALA A 317 16.37 -16.73 -10.55
CA ALA A 317 16.14 -15.53 -11.37
C ALA A 317 15.23 -15.84 -12.56
N LEU A 318 15.40 -17.00 -13.21
CA LEU A 318 14.56 -17.39 -14.34
C LEU A 318 13.08 -17.45 -13.96
N LYS A 319 12.75 -18.12 -12.84
CA LYS A 319 11.38 -18.19 -12.32
C LYS A 319 10.87 -16.81 -11.92
N PHE A 320 11.70 -16.00 -11.27
CA PHE A 320 11.35 -14.65 -10.85
C PHE A 320 11.00 -13.77 -12.05
N TRP A 321 11.85 -13.72 -13.07
CA TRP A 321 11.66 -12.87 -14.25
C TRP A 321 10.49 -13.34 -15.10
N GLU A 322 10.38 -14.64 -15.37
CA GLU A 322 9.25 -15.20 -16.10
C GLU A 322 7.92 -14.85 -15.43
N HIS A 323 7.82 -15.07 -14.11
CA HIS A 323 6.60 -14.73 -13.36
C HIS A 323 6.34 -13.22 -13.31
N THR A 324 7.38 -12.40 -13.14
CA THR A 324 7.23 -10.94 -12.98
C THR A 324 6.84 -10.28 -14.30
N ILE A 325 7.50 -10.64 -15.40
CA ILE A 325 7.20 -10.16 -16.75
C ILE A 325 5.82 -10.64 -17.19
N ALA A 326 5.51 -11.93 -17.03
CA ALA A 326 4.19 -12.48 -17.37
C ALA A 326 3.06 -11.74 -16.65
N ASN A 327 3.22 -11.42 -15.36
CA ASN A 327 2.22 -10.63 -14.64
C ASN A 327 2.12 -9.19 -15.15
N TYR A 328 3.24 -8.55 -15.50
CA TYR A 328 3.25 -7.17 -15.95
C TYR A 328 2.61 -7.02 -17.34
N THR A 329 2.90 -7.95 -18.24
CA THR A 329 2.47 -7.90 -19.64
C THR A 329 1.22 -8.73 -19.93
N ASN A 330 0.60 -9.30 -18.88
CA ASN A 330 -0.51 -10.24 -19.01
C ASN A 330 -0.19 -11.41 -19.98
N ASN A 331 0.96 -12.06 -19.76
CA ASN A 331 1.55 -13.11 -20.60
C ASN A 331 1.92 -12.69 -22.04
N THR A 332 1.92 -11.39 -22.35
CA THR A 332 2.35 -10.87 -23.65
C THR A 332 3.85 -10.59 -23.65
N PHE A 333 4.65 -11.64 -23.81
CA PHE A 333 6.11 -11.54 -23.93
C PHE A 333 6.67 -12.68 -24.79
N LYS A 334 7.87 -12.48 -25.32
CA LYS A 334 8.65 -13.49 -26.03
C LYS A 334 9.73 -14.04 -25.11
N LYS A 335 9.97 -15.35 -25.15
CA LYS A 335 11.05 -16.04 -24.43
C LYS A 335 11.86 -16.84 -25.42
N GLU A 336 13.14 -16.55 -25.53
CA GLU A 336 14.04 -17.24 -26.46
C GLU A 336 15.34 -17.63 -25.79
N THR A 337 15.98 -18.67 -26.31
CA THR A 337 17.35 -19.01 -25.95
C THR A 337 18.28 -18.51 -27.04
N LYS A 338 19.23 -17.64 -26.70
CA LYS A 338 20.25 -17.13 -27.62
C LYS A 338 21.65 -17.49 -27.13
N ILE A 339 22.60 -17.48 -28.06
CA ILE A 339 24.03 -17.57 -27.79
C ILE A 339 24.59 -16.15 -27.97
N ILE A 340 25.32 -15.65 -26.98
CA ILE A 340 25.96 -14.34 -26.99
C ILE A 340 27.49 -14.51 -27.08
N ASP A 341 28.14 -13.64 -27.84
CA ASP A 341 29.56 -13.80 -28.19
C ASP A 341 30.53 -13.27 -27.13
N HIS A 342 30.06 -12.44 -26.19
CA HIS A 342 30.91 -11.72 -25.24
C HIS A 342 31.19 -12.48 -23.93
N ASN A 343 30.53 -13.62 -23.67
CA ASN A 343 30.81 -14.48 -22.51
C ASN A 343 31.11 -15.90 -23.00
N LYS A 344 32.40 -16.22 -23.16
CA LYS A 344 32.85 -17.49 -23.76
C LYS A 344 32.57 -18.70 -22.87
N ASP A 345 32.64 -18.52 -21.56
CA ASP A 345 32.43 -19.62 -20.61
C ASP A 345 30.94 -19.92 -20.43
N GLN A 346 30.09 -18.92 -20.61
CA GLN A 346 28.63 -19.02 -20.48
C GLN A 346 27.95 -18.23 -21.59
N PRO A 347 27.96 -18.71 -22.84
CA PRO A 347 27.41 -17.93 -23.94
C PRO A 347 25.90 -18.05 -24.04
N LYS A 348 25.27 -19.04 -23.38
CA LYS A 348 23.83 -19.26 -23.47
C LYS A 348 23.07 -18.27 -22.58
N ARG A 349 22.04 -17.63 -23.13
CA ARG A 349 21.12 -16.75 -22.39
C ARG A 349 19.67 -17.10 -22.70
N ILE A 350 18.81 -17.04 -21.68
CA ILE A 350 17.36 -16.99 -21.86
C ILE A 350 16.97 -15.51 -21.85
N ILE A 351 16.41 -15.05 -22.96
CA ILE A 351 16.05 -13.66 -23.18
C ILE A 351 14.55 -13.52 -23.20
N PHE A 352 14.05 -12.63 -22.34
CA PHE A 352 12.67 -12.19 -22.33
C PHE A 352 12.57 -10.86 -23.07
N THR A 353 11.65 -10.73 -24.02
CA THR A 353 11.39 -9.49 -24.76
C THR A 353 9.92 -9.13 -24.66
N PHE A 354 9.60 -7.88 -24.34
CA PHE A 354 8.23 -7.42 -24.20
C PHE A 354 8.11 -5.91 -24.44
N ASP A 355 6.91 -5.46 -24.80
CA ASP A 355 6.60 -4.06 -24.98
C ASP A 355 5.87 -3.53 -23.75
N THR A 356 6.34 -2.40 -23.20
CA THR A 356 5.67 -1.72 -22.09
C THR A 356 4.78 -0.57 -22.55
N HIS A 357 4.79 -0.21 -23.84
CA HIS A 357 3.87 0.77 -24.44
C HIS A 357 2.46 0.24 -24.66
N THR A 358 2.33 -1.08 -24.85
CA THR A 358 1.00 -1.68 -24.94
C THR A 358 0.32 -1.49 -23.60
N GLU A 359 -0.56 -0.49 -23.51
CA GLU A 359 -1.59 -0.47 -22.48
C GLU A 359 -2.16 -1.88 -22.43
N SER A 360 -2.13 -2.49 -21.26
CA SER A 360 -2.79 -3.77 -21.02
C SER A 360 -4.29 -3.57 -21.29
N SER A 361 -4.71 -3.75 -22.55
CA SER A 361 -6.09 -3.65 -23.00
C SER A 361 -6.87 -4.92 -22.69
N ALA A 362 -6.52 -5.60 -21.60
CA ALA A 362 -7.20 -6.78 -21.11
C ALA A 362 -7.09 -6.81 -19.58
N GLN A 363 -8.25 -6.71 -18.94
CA GLN A 363 -8.46 -7.03 -17.54
C GLN A 363 -7.65 -8.28 -17.13
N PRO A 364 -7.10 -8.36 -15.91
CA PRO A 364 -6.28 -9.51 -15.52
C PRO A 364 -7.12 -10.79 -15.53
N LEU A 365 -6.89 -11.61 -16.56
CA LEU A 365 -7.18 -13.03 -16.59
C LEU A 365 -6.21 -13.70 -15.62
N PHE A 366 -6.64 -13.81 -14.37
CA PHE A 366 -6.23 -14.94 -13.55
C PHE A 366 -7.36 -15.93 -13.63
N LEU A 367 -7.10 -17.11 -14.22
CA LEU A 367 -7.66 -18.39 -13.82
C LEU A 367 -7.06 -19.52 -14.67
N ASP A 368 -6.24 -20.33 -14.01
CA ASP A 368 -6.24 -21.80 -14.16
C ASP A 368 -5.77 -22.32 -12.77
N GLU A 369 -6.63 -22.36 -11.74
CA GLU A 369 -7.77 -23.26 -11.50
C GLU A 369 -7.42 -24.74 -11.25
N LYS A 370 -6.32 -24.99 -10.52
CA LYS A 370 -6.15 -26.28 -9.82
C LYS A 370 -5.74 -26.28 -8.34
N TYR A 371 -5.81 -25.14 -7.65
CA TYR A 371 -5.69 -25.12 -6.18
C TYR A 371 -6.70 -24.17 -5.54
N ARG A 372 -7.97 -24.33 -5.93
CA ARG A 372 -9.11 -23.61 -5.35
C ARG A 372 -10.13 -24.59 -4.78
N GLU A 373 -9.78 -25.21 -3.66
CA GLU A 373 -10.78 -25.73 -2.71
C GLU A 373 -10.43 -25.21 -1.31
N GLN A 374 -11.02 -24.04 -1.02
CA GLN A 374 -11.48 -23.51 0.27
C GLN A 374 -11.46 -21.99 0.18
N ALA A 375 -12.51 -21.46 -0.44
CA ALA A 375 -12.79 -20.03 -0.50
C ALA A 375 -13.63 -19.64 0.71
N ASP A 376 -13.28 -18.53 1.37
CA ASP A 376 -14.26 -17.47 1.63
C ASP A 376 -13.59 -16.09 1.78
N TYR A 377 -13.97 -15.20 0.85
CA TYR A 377 -13.89 -13.73 0.80
C TYR A 377 -12.70 -12.99 1.46
N VAL A 378 -11.67 -12.76 0.65
CA VAL A 378 -10.66 -11.73 0.84
C VAL A 378 -10.80 -10.69 -0.28
N LEU A 379 -11.22 -9.46 0.06
CA LEU A 379 -11.10 -8.31 -0.84
C LEU A 379 -9.62 -7.88 -0.86
N ASP A 380 -9.01 -7.93 -2.04
CA ASP A 380 -7.61 -7.60 -2.29
C ASP A 380 -7.50 -6.13 -2.76
N ASP A 381 -6.41 -5.43 -2.48
CA ASP A 381 -6.19 -4.04 -2.95
C ASP A 381 -6.20 -3.95 -4.50
N ASN A 382 -6.08 -5.10 -5.19
CA ASN A 382 -6.23 -5.25 -6.64
C ASN A 382 -7.68 -5.22 -7.17
N ASP A 383 -8.69 -5.29 -6.29
CA ASP A 383 -10.09 -5.45 -6.73
C ASP A 383 -10.72 -4.11 -7.19
N PHE A 384 -10.19 -2.96 -6.75
CA PHE A 384 -10.68 -1.65 -7.22
C PHE A 384 -10.11 -1.24 -8.58
N VAL A 385 -8.86 -1.58 -8.88
CA VAL A 385 -8.23 -1.30 -10.19
C VAL A 385 -8.92 -2.08 -11.31
N LYS A 386 -9.41 -3.30 -11.05
CA LYS A 386 -10.23 -4.08 -11.99
C LYS A 386 -11.62 -3.47 -12.28
N ASN A 387 -12.04 -2.46 -11.53
CA ASN A 387 -13.36 -1.84 -11.62
C ASN A 387 -13.32 -0.34 -11.97
N LEU A 388 -12.20 0.15 -12.50
CA LEU A 388 -12.11 1.48 -13.09
C LEU A 388 -12.80 1.50 -14.47
N ILE A 389 -13.62 2.52 -14.71
CA ILE A 389 -14.31 2.76 -15.98
C ILE A 389 -14.14 4.22 -16.42
N HIS A 390 -14.10 4.44 -17.74
CA HIS A 390 -13.95 5.76 -18.37
C HIS A 390 -15.19 6.20 -19.17
N ASP A 391 -16.27 5.43 -19.10
CA ASP A 391 -17.57 5.78 -19.67
C ASP A 391 -18.68 5.30 -18.73
N LEU A 392 -19.84 5.95 -18.75
CA LEU A 392 -20.99 5.61 -17.90
C LEU A 392 -22.21 5.21 -18.74
N ASN A 393 -22.81 4.08 -18.39
CA ASN A 393 -24.12 3.71 -18.92
C ASN A 393 -25.27 4.49 -18.24
N ASP A 394 -26.50 4.36 -18.75
CA ASP A 394 -27.68 5.07 -18.20
C ASP A 394 -27.92 4.79 -16.71
N GLN A 395 -27.68 3.57 -16.25
CA GLN A 395 -27.85 3.23 -14.82
C GLN A 395 -26.76 3.91 -13.96
N GLN A 396 -25.53 3.96 -14.44
CA GLN A 396 -24.42 4.60 -13.76
C GLN A 396 -24.53 6.13 -13.78
N LEU A 397 -25.22 6.72 -14.77
CA LEU A 397 -25.58 8.13 -14.76
C LEU A 397 -26.60 8.45 -13.65
N VAL A 398 -27.53 7.53 -13.38
CA VAL A 398 -28.43 7.63 -12.22
C VAL A 398 -27.64 7.51 -10.92
N ASP A 399 -26.65 6.60 -10.86
CA ASP A 399 -25.79 6.47 -9.68
C ASP A 399 -24.89 7.69 -9.47
N LEU A 400 -24.36 8.28 -10.54
CA LEU A 400 -23.62 9.55 -10.50
C LEU A 400 -24.50 10.68 -9.96
N GLN A 401 -25.77 10.74 -10.36
CA GLN A 401 -26.72 11.69 -9.76
C GLN A 401 -26.86 11.49 -8.24
N LYS A 402 -26.91 10.23 -7.77
CA LYS A 402 -26.96 9.92 -6.33
C LYS A 402 -25.68 10.39 -5.64
N LEU A 403 -24.50 10.16 -6.22
CA LEU A 403 -23.22 10.67 -5.70
C LEU A 403 -23.25 12.20 -5.57
N TYR A 404 -23.71 12.92 -6.60
CA TYR A 404 -23.83 14.37 -6.54
C TYR A 404 -24.82 14.86 -5.49
N LYS A 405 -25.90 14.13 -5.23
CA LYS A 405 -26.87 14.44 -4.16
C LYS A 405 -26.26 14.38 -2.76
N GLN A 406 -25.20 13.59 -2.57
CA GLN A 406 -24.47 13.51 -1.30
C GLN A 406 -23.51 14.71 -1.09
N GLY A 407 -23.13 15.41 -2.16
CA GLY A 407 -22.27 16.59 -2.11
C GLY A 407 -23.04 17.90 -1.93
N TRP A 408 -22.64 18.74 -0.97
CA TRP A 408 -23.34 20.00 -0.66
C TRP A 408 -23.29 21.03 -1.81
N TRP A 409 -22.26 20.98 -2.67
CA TRP A 409 -22.08 21.91 -3.80
C TRP A 409 -22.77 21.43 -5.08
N SER A 410 -23.33 20.22 -5.09
CA SER A 410 -23.78 19.52 -6.30
C SER A 410 -25.19 18.93 -6.16
N SER A 411 -25.85 19.11 -5.02
CA SER A 411 -27.06 18.36 -4.65
C SER A 411 -28.27 18.57 -5.54
N LYS A 412 -28.29 19.65 -6.32
CA LYS A 412 -29.39 19.99 -7.26
C LYS A 412 -29.23 19.37 -8.66
N ARG A 413 -28.14 18.65 -8.93
CA ARG A 413 -27.87 18.08 -10.26
C ARG A 413 -28.91 17.02 -10.64
N THR A 414 -29.47 17.15 -11.83
CA THR A 414 -30.37 16.17 -12.44
C THR A 414 -29.56 15.09 -13.18
N VAL A 415 -30.20 13.98 -13.58
CA VAL A 415 -29.55 12.98 -14.43
C VAL A 415 -29.15 13.59 -15.78
N ASP A 416 -29.96 14.51 -16.32
CA ASP A 416 -29.64 15.25 -17.55
C ASP A 416 -28.41 16.15 -17.40
N ASP A 417 -28.22 16.77 -16.22
CA ASP A 417 -26.99 17.50 -15.92
C ASP A 417 -25.79 16.56 -15.88
N CYS A 418 -25.94 15.36 -15.30
CA CYS A 418 -24.87 14.35 -15.28
C CYS A 418 -24.48 13.93 -16.70
N LYS A 419 -25.46 13.68 -17.58
CA LYS A 419 -25.25 13.38 -19.00
C LYS A 419 -24.43 14.49 -19.69
N LYS A 420 -24.80 15.76 -19.46
CA LYS A 420 -24.07 16.90 -20.01
C LYS A 420 -22.65 17.01 -19.44
N ILE A 421 -22.46 16.81 -18.13
CA ILE A 421 -21.15 16.90 -17.48
C ILE A 421 -20.20 15.83 -18.01
N VAL A 422 -20.65 14.57 -18.06
CA VAL A 422 -19.83 13.45 -18.56
C VAL A 422 -19.45 13.68 -20.02
N LYS A 423 -20.44 14.01 -20.86
CA LYS A 423 -20.21 14.26 -22.30
C LYS A 423 -19.20 15.40 -22.58
N ASN A 424 -19.16 16.42 -21.73
CA ASN A 424 -18.30 17.60 -21.92
C ASN A 424 -17.06 17.59 -21.02
N SER A 425 -16.69 16.44 -20.46
CA SER A 425 -15.41 16.27 -19.76
C SER A 425 -14.39 15.64 -20.69
N SER A 426 -13.12 16.05 -20.59
CA SER A 426 -12.05 15.48 -21.42
C SER A 426 -11.83 14.00 -21.08
N ILE A 427 -11.81 13.69 -19.78
CA ILE A 427 -11.66 12.33 -19.26
C ILE A 427 -12.56 12.19 -18.03
N ILE A 428 -13.20 11.03 -17.87
CA ILE A 428 -13.89 10.67 -16.62
C ILE A 428 -13.28 9.40 -16.01
N PHE A 429 -13.41 9.28 -14.70
CA PHE A 429 -12.93 8.15 -13.92
C PHE A 429 -14.08 7.70 -13.02
N GLY A 430 -14.54 6.47 -13.17
CA GLY A 430 -15.56 5.86 -12.33
C GLY A 430 -15.03 4.58 -11.70
N LEU A 431 -15.31 4.35 -10.41
CA LEU A 431 -15.09 3.05 -9.77
C LEU A 431 -16.44 2.38 -9.57
N VAL A 432 -16.55 1.11 -9.96
CA VAL A 432 -17.76 0.31 -9.77
C VAL A 432 -17.58 -0.80 -8.74
N ASP A 433 -18.67 -1.24 -8.12
CA ASP A 433 -18.66 -2.45 -7.29
C ASP A 433 -18.85 -3.73 -8.12
N HIS A 434 -18.86 -4.88 -7.44
CA HIS A 434 -19.11 -6.20 -8.03
C HIS A 434 -20.46 -6.32 -8.76
N LYS A 435 -21.44 -5.45 -8.46
CA LYS A 435 -22.75 -5.37 -9.13
C LYS A 435 -22.77 -4.31 -10.24
N LYS A 436 -21.60 -3.76 -10.60
CA LYS A 436 -21.43 -2.70 -11.61
C LYS A 436 -22.09 -1.35 -11.23
N LYS A 437 -22.45 -1.15 -9.96
CA LYS A 437 -22.93 0.14 -9.44
C LYS A 437 -21.77 1.12 -9.35
N LEU A 438 -21.96 2.37 -9.80
CA LEU A 438 -20.94 3.42 -9.64
C LEU A 438 -20.86 3.86 -8.17
N ILE A 439 -19.68 3.72 -7.57
CA ILE A 439 -19.44 3.99 -6.13
C ILE A 439 -18.42 5.11 -5.89
N ALA A 440 -17.64 5.49 -6.89
CA ALA A 440 -16.81 6.68 -6.85
C ALA A 440 -16.68 7.28 -8.26
N PHE A 441 -16.48 8.60 -8.35
CA PHE A 441 -16.38 9.32 -9.61
C PHE A 441 -15.43 10.50 -9.50
N SER A 442 -14.73 10.80 -10.59
CA SER A 442 -14.00 12.05 -10.79
C SER A 442 -13.97 12.39 -12.29
N ARG A 443 -13.71 13.64 -12.63
CA ARG A 443 -13.56 14.07 -14.03
C ARG A 443 -12.40 15.04 -14.18
N VAL A 444 -11.82 15.07 -15.37
CA VAL A 444 -10.72 15.97 -15.71
C VAL A 444 -11.12 16.80 -16.92
N LEU A 445 -10.88 18.11 -16.84
CA LEU A 445 -10.85 19.01 -17.99
C LEU A 445 -9.39 19.32 -18.30
N THR A 446 -8.96 19.06 -19.53
CA THR A 446 -7.54 19.22 -19.90
C THR A 446 -7.38 19.62 -21.35
N ASP A 447 -6.30 20.34 -21.63
CA ASP A 447 -5.75 20.58 -22.97
C ASP A 447 -4.65 19.57 -23.35
N TYR A 448 -4.38 18.58 -22.49
CA TYR A 448 -3.40 17.51 -22.62
C TYR A 448 -1.93 17.98 -22.73
N PHE A 449 -1.65 19.25 -22.41
CA PHE A 449 -0.30 19.79 -22.53
C PHE A 449 0.09 20.75 -21.40
N LEU A 450 -0.71 21.80 -21.16
CA LEU A 450 -0.35 22.88 -20.25
C LEU A 450 -1.07 22.76 -18.91
N PHE A 451 -2.39 22.51 -18.94
CA PHE A 451 -3.23 22.46 -17.75
C PHE A 451 -4.24 21.33 -17.77
N SER A 452 -4.32 20.63 -16.63
CA SER A 452 -5.39 19.69 -16.28
C SER A 452 -6.06 20.16 -15.01
N TYR A 453 -7.39 20.15 -15.00
CA TYR A 453 -8.19 20.50 -13.85
C TYR A 453 -9.03 19.31 -13.39
N VAL A 454 -8.78 18.84 -12.17
CA VAL A 454 -9.54 17.75 -11.55
C VAL A 454 -10.79 18.32 -10.90
N TYR A 455 -11.93 17.75 -11.26
CA TYR A 455 -13.24 18.13 -10.76
C TYR A 455 -13.98 16.94 -10.17
N ASP A 456 -14.88 17.27 -9.23
CA ASP A 456 -15.93 16.37 -8.77
C ASP A 456 -15.40 15.01 -8.28
N VAL A 457 -14.36 15.02 -7.43
CA VAL A 457 -13.87 13.84 -6.72
C VAL A 457 -14.91 13.41 -5.67
N LEU A 458 -15.66 12.37 -5.98
CA LEU A 458 -16.82 11.89 -5.23
C LEU A 458 -16.64 10.43 -4.86
N VAL A 459 -17.05 10.08 -3.63
CA VAL A 459 -17.09 8.71 -3.13
C VAL A 459 -18.41 8.53 -2.39
N ASP A 460 -19.16 7.48 -2.72
CA ASP A 460 -20.41 7.12 -2.03
C ASP A 460 -20.12 7.01 -0.52
N ASN A 461 -20.93 7.68 0.32
CA ASN A 461 -20.78 7.69 1.77
C ASN A 461 -20.66 6.28 2.38
N GLU A 462 -21.33 5.28 1.81
CA GLU A 462 -21.26 3.89 2.28
C GLU A 462 -19.90 3.23 2.03
N TYR A 463 -19.13 3.77 1.07
CA TYR A 463 -17.85 3.25 0.60
C TYR A 463 -16.67 4.21 0.95
N GLN A 464 -16.93 5.29 1.68
CA GLN A 464 -15.88 6.17 2.20
C GLN A 464 -15.02 5.46 3.24
N GLY A 465 -13.75 5.86 3.33
CA GLY A 465 -12.76 5.20 4.19
C GLY A 465 -12.15 3.93 3.59
N LEU A 466 -12.56 3.51 2.39
CA LEU A 466 -11.99 2.36 1.69
C LEU A 466 -10.85 2.73 0.72
N GLY A 467 -10.35 3.97 0.77
CA GLY A 467 -9.29 4.43 -0.12
C GLY A 467 -9.73 4.83 -1.53
N LEU A 468 -11.02 4.78 -1.88
CA LEU A 468 -11.49 5.05 -3.26
C LEU A 468 -11.13 6.45 -3.80
N GLY A 469 -11.14 7.47 -2.95
CA GLY A 469 -10.73 8.82 -3.35
C GLY A 469 -9.23 8.89 -3.65
N ARG A 470 -8.42 8.13 -2.90
CA ARG A 470 -6.99 7.96 -3.17
C ARG A 470 -6.79 7.26 -4.52
N CYS A 471 -7.50 6.16 -4.76
CA CYS A 471 -7.45 5.44 -6.03
C CYS A 471 -7.76 6.38 -7.21
N LEU A 472 -8.85 7.16 -7.13
CA LEU A 472 -9.19 8.12 -8.19
C LEU A 472 -8.07 9.13 -8.47
N ILE A 473 -7.44 9.67 -7.43
CA ILE A 473 -6.37 10.68 -7.59
C ILE A 473 -5.08 10.06 -8.09
N GLU A 474 -4.70 8.88 -7.59
CA GLU A 474 -3.53 8.15 -8.10
C GLU A 474 -3.72 7.79 -9.57
N GLU A 475 -4.90 7.32 -9.97
CA GLU A 475 -5.21 7.04 -11.38
C GLU A 475 -5.15 8.30 -12.24
N ILE A 476 -5.65 9.44 -11.76
CA ILE A 476 -5.60 10.70 -12.50
C ILE A 476 -4.16 11.19 -12.69
N ILE A 477 -3.34 11.20 -11.63
CA ILE A 477 -1.97 11.71 -11.69
C ILE A 477 -1.10 10.86 -12.60
N HIS A 478 -1.31 9.54 -12.59
CA HIS A 478 -0.52 8.62 -13.40
C HIS A 478 -1.18 8.29 -14.75
N TYR A 479 -2.31 8.95 -15.10
CA TYR A 479 -3.04 8.63 -16.32
C TYR A 479 -2.16 8.91 -17.55
N PRO A 480 -1.98 7.95 -18.48
CA PRO A 480 -1.03 8.08 -19.59
C PRO A 480 -1.21 9.37 -20.41
N ALA A 481 -2.46 9.74 -20.72
CA ALA A 481 -2.75 10.96 -21.48
C ALA A 481 -2.42 12.26 -20.73
N LEU A 482 -2.18 12.21 -19.41
CA LEU A 482 -1.88 13.38 -18.57
C LEU A 482 -0.42 13.48 -18.16
N GLN A 483 0.44 12.50 -18.49
CA GLN A 483 1.84 12.42 -18.05
C GLN A 483 2.68 13.64 -18.44
N ASN A 484 2.41 14.23 -19.60
CA ASN A 484 3.13 15.40 -20.11
C ASN A 484 2.49 16.74 -19.74
N VAL A 485 1.39 16.74 -18.98
CA VAL A 485 0.72 17.97 -18.59
C VAL A 485 1.54 18.70 -17.53
N GLN A 486 1.89 19.95 -17.80
CA GLN A 486 2.77 20.72 -16.90
C GLN A 486 2.15 20.99 -15.52
N ASN A 487 0.83 21.20 -15.46
CA ASN A 487 0.13 21.52 -14.22
C ASN A 487 -1.16 20.71 -14.07
N ILE A 488 -1.28 19.94 -12.99
CA ILE A 488 -2.55 19.34 -12.56
C ILE A 488 -3.06 20.14 -11.37
N GLU A 489 -4.23 20.74 -11.52
CA GLU A 489 -4.84 21.63 -10.55
C GLU A 489 -6.17 21.10 -10.04
N LEU A 490 -6.55 21.51 -8.84
CA LEU A 490 -7.87 21.25 -8.27
C LEU A 490 -8.23 22.32 -7.25
N VAL A 491 -9.52 22.46 -6.99
CA VAL A 491 -10.04 23.27 -5.88
C VAL A 491 -10.61 22.33 -4.84
N CYS A 492 -10.12 22.48 -3.62
CA CYS A 492 -10.62 21.73 -2.48
C CYS A 492 -10.91 22.66 -1.29
N SER A 493 -11.70 22.16 -0.34
CA SER A 493 -11.89 22.85 0.93
C SER A 493 -10.62 22.76 1.79
N LYS A 494 -10.45 23.66 2.76
CA LYS A 494 -9.28 23.69 3.63
C LYS A 494 -9.03 22.35 4.34
N GLU A 495 -10.09 21.63 4.69
CA GLU A 495 -10.02 20.33 5.35
C GLU A 495 -9.44 19.24 4.44
N MET A 496 -9.65 19.35 3.13
CA MET A 496 -9.20 18.39 2.14
C MET A 496 -7.78 18.67 1.63
N MET A 497 -7.21 19.83 1.92
CA MET A 497 -5.83 20.17 1.51
C MET A 497 -4.83 19.11 1.98
N ARG A 498 -4.97 18.60 3.21
CA ARG A 498 -4.08 17.55 3.74
C ARG A 498 -4.16 16.26 2.92
N PHE A 499 -5.33 15.91 2.40
CA PHE A 499 -5.51 14.73 1.56
C PHE A 499 -4.75 14.91 0.24
N TYR A 500 -4.95 16.03 -0.46
CA TYR A 500 -4.31 16.27 -1.76
C TYR A 500 -2.79 16.49 -1.66
N LYS A 501 -2.30 17.11 -0.58
CA LYS A 501 -0.86 17.26 -0.32
C LYS A 501 -0.10 15.93 -0.28
N LYS A 502 -0.76 14.80 0.07
CA LYS A 502 -0.16 13.46 0.04
C LYS A 502 0.26 13.02 -1.37
N PHE A 503 -0.35 13.60 -2.41
CA PHE A 503 -0.10 13.27 -3.81
C PHE A 503 0.73 14.33 -4.54
N GLY A 504 1.41 15.21 -3.80
CA GLY A 504 2.27 16.24 -4.37
C GLY A 504 1.56 17.55 -4.74
N PHE A 505 0.24 17.66 -4.57
CA PHE A 505 -0.44 18.95 -4.73
C PHE A 505 0.04 19.95 -3.67
N SER A 506 0.22 21.21 -4.07
CA SER A 506 0.62 22.28 -3.15
C SER A 506 -0.30 23.50 -3.27
N ASP A 507 -0.37 24.28 -2.20
CA ASP A 507 -1.05 25.58 -2.14
C ASP A 507 -0.10 26.75 -2.42
N SER A 508 1.16 26.46 -2.81
CA SER A 508 2.23 27.43 -2.99
C SER A 508 2.36 27.95 -4.43
N TYR A 509 1.27 27.96 -5.21
CA TYR A 509 1.29 28.45 -6.60
C TYR A 509 1.31 29.99 -6.64
N GLY A 510 2.47 30.57 -6.34
CA GLY A 510 2.72 32.02 -6.39
C GLY A 510 1.85 32.83 -5.43
N LYS A 511 1.34 33.97 -5.89
CA LYS A 511 0.44 34.89 -5.16
C LYS A 511 -1.02 34.82 -5.65
N SER A 512 -1.38 33.77 -6.38
CA SER A 512 -2.67 33.66 -7.06
C SER A 512 -3.79 33.23 -6.09
N VAL A 513 -5.00 33.75 -6.30
CA VAL A 513 -6.19 33.40 -5.51
C VAL A 513 -7.30 32.89 -6.45
N SER A 514 -7.99 31.82 -6.06
CA SER A 514 -9.13 31.31 -6.82
C SER A 514 -10.30 32.30 -6.79
N MET A 515 -10.76 32.74 -7.96
CA MET A 515 -11.91 33.64 -8.11
C MET A 515 -13.02 32.94 -8.91
N ARG A 516 -14.27 33.07 -8.48
CA ARG A 516 -15.44 32.45 -9.13
C ARG A 516 -16.48 33.52 -9.46
N PHE A 517 -16.88 33.58 -10.74
CA PHE A 517 -18.06 34.32 -11.17
C PHE A 517 -19.26 33.37 -11.28
N VAL A 518 -20.30 33.61 -10.48
CA VAL A 518 -21.53 32.81 -10.52
C VAL A 518 -22.58 33.57 -11.33
N ARG A 519 -23.03 32.99 -12.44
CA ARG A 519 -24.20 33.51 -13.16
C ARG A 519 -25.46 33.16 -12.36
N GLY A 520 -26.29 34.17 -12.05
CA GLY A 520 -27.58 33.94 -11.42
C GLY A 520 -28.47 33.10 -12.34
N HIS A 521 -29.05 32.02 -11.80
CA HIS A 521 -30.12 31.30 -12.48
C HIS A 521 -31.35 32.23 -12.53
N LYS A 522 -31.81 32.58 -13.74
CA LYS A 522 -33.16 33.12 -13.94
C LYS A 522 -34.18 32.01 -13.77
#